data_AF-A0A7M7Q5I3-F1
#
_entry.id   AF-A0A7M7Q5I3-F1
#
_cell.length_a   1.000
_cell.length_b   1.000
_cell.length_c   1.000
_cell.angle_alpha   90.00
_cell.angle_beta   90.00
_cell.angle_gamma   90.00
#
_symmetry.space_group_name_H-M   'P 1'
#
loop_
_entity.id
_entity.type
_entity.pdbx_description
1 polymer ?
#
loop_
_entity_poly.entity_id
_entity_poly.type
_entity_poly.pdbx_seq_one_letter_code
_entity_poly.pdbx_strand_id
1 'polypeptide(L)'
;MYLFKQFLISYFFCLLLQSLKIVVEAQNIQQCPNPTEISPCTCSIKKNGLDVICEFTDFNHISKAMDGLKGRQNSIIFYLKLRHNNMPKLQGFVFLGLDIHHLTIHNSSLAVVEETSLSSIGLKHLDSLGLAHNQLNEIPARAFSHLTLLNSLELEGNQIIRVDPDAFIGLEENLQYLKLGDNNLHTVPSDALRRLHRLRHLDLRANNISNLLEDSFTGYGDSITFLNLQKNMIKILPPLVFESLNSLEILNLQNNKLMHIPEDVTENIVDTLKLLDITVSETRSRTNSTSSSSSNTSSYSSSSSDSTSSRTNTADEDNPLLCDCELHWFTIWLSNLREKDEEIMSKKRTVCTMLQEHREYLVQKMPLQKLGCIKSKNPERALSTSFTVRKTYSPIFILIVLLLIWSFSK
;
A
#
# COMPACT_ATOMS: atom_id res chain seq x y z
N MET A 1 54.27 -11.22 54.55
CA MET A 1 53.09 -10.38 54.90
C MET A 1 53.02 -9.05 54.14
N TYR A 2 54.13 -8.35 53.89
CA TYR A 2 54.13 -7.04 53.22
C TYR A 2 53.74 -7.11 51.72
N LEU A 3 54.29 -8.09 50.98
CA LEU A 3 54.01 -8.30 49.55
C LEU A 3 52.54 -8.68 49.26
N PHE A 4 51.87 -9.40 50.18
CA PHE A 4 50.47 -9.81 50.01
C PHE A 4 49.50 -8.63 50.19
N LYS A 5 49.82 -7.69 51.08
CA LYS A 5 49.07 -6.43 51.24
C LYS A 5 49.15 -5.57 49.98
N GLN A 6 50.31 -5.51 49.34
CA GLN A 6 50.54 -4.68 48.15
C GLN A 6 49.80 -5.23 46.92
N PHE A 7 49.72 -6.57 46.80
CA PHE A 7 48.96 -7.23 45.75
C PHE A 7 47.44 -7.02 45.90
N LEU A 8 46.92 -7.11 47.13
CA LEU A 8 45.50 -6.82 47.42
C LEU A 8 45.13 -5.38 47.15
N ILE A 9 46.00 -4.41 47.48
CA ILE A 9 45.76 -2.99 47.19
C ILE A 9 45.74 -2.73 45.69
N SER A 10 46.67 -3.32 44.93
CA SER A 10 46.70 -3.17 43.47
C SER A 10 45.50 -3.86 42.78
N TYR A 11 45.08 -5.02 43.27
CA TYR A 11 43.88 -5.73 42.80
C TYR A 11 42.59 -4.96 43.12
N PHE A 12 42.46 -4.41 44.33
CA PHE A 12 41.34 -3.54 44.69
C PHE A 12 41.35 -2.23 43.92
N PHE A 13 42.51 -1.65 43.63
CA PHE A 13 42.63 -0.44 42.81
C PHE A 13 42.26 -0.73 41.34
N CYS A 14 42.62 -1.91 40.82
CA CYS A 14 42.24 -2.35 39.47
C CYS A 14 40.75 -2.68 39.38
N LEU A 15 40.15 -3.30 40.40
CA LEU A 15 38.70 -3.50 40.51
C LEU A 15 37.96 -2.18 40.70
N LEU A 16 38.52 -1.24 41.49
CA LEU A 16 37.98 0.12 41.61
C LEU A 16 38.04 0.85 40.26
N LEU A 17 39.12 0.69 39.48
CA LEU A 17 39.23 1.26 38.13
C LEU A 17 38.29 0.58 37.13
N GLN A 18 38.01 -0.73 37.29
CA GLN A 18 37.00 -1.44 36.49
C GLN A 18 35.57 -1.02 36.88
N SER A 19 35.31 -0.67 38.14
CA SER A 19 34.03 -0.11 38.61
C SER A 19 33.93 1.42 38.45
N LEU A 20 35.07 2.10 38.25
CA LEU A 20 35.23 3.51 37.85
C LEU A 20 35.47 3.63 36.35
N LYS A 21 35.04 2.64 35.55
CA LYS A 21 34.41 2.98 34.28
C LYS A 21 33.15 3.77 34.62
N ILE A 22 33.36 5.05 34.97
CA ILE A 22 32.41 6.09 34.66
C ILE A 22 32.16 5.85 33.17
N VAL A 23 31.03 5.22 32.88
CA VAL A 23 30.38 5.37 31.60
C VAL A 23 30.10 6.86 31.56
N VAL A 24 31.11 7.62 31.12
CA VAL A 24 30.85 8.78 30.32
C VAL A 24 30.21 8.13 29.12
N GLU A 25 28.88 8.00 29.17
CA GLU A 25 28.09 8.16 27.97
C GLU A 25 28.67 9.44 27.39
N ALA A 26 29.57 9.29 26.44
CA ALA A 26 29.80 10.34 25.49
C ALA A 26 28.40 10.54 24.94
N GLN A 27 27.68 11.51 25.50
CA GLN A 27 26.57 12.11 24.82
C GLN A 27 27.20 12.43 23.48
N ASN A 28 26.92 11.63 22.45
CA ASN A 28 27.29 11.96 21.09
C ASN A 28 26.48 13.21 20.84
N ILE A 29 27.08 14.36 21.17
CA ILE A 29 26.46 15.66 21.03
C ILE A 29 26.35 15.81 19.52
N GLN A 30 25.18 15.47 19.00
CA GLN A 30 24.85 15.57 17.60
C GLN A 30 25.00 17.05 17.25
N GLN A 31 25.92 17.36 16.32
CA GLN A 31 26.22 18.74 15.97
C GLN A 31 26.12 18.94 14.46
N CYS A 32 25.26 19.87 14.07
CA CYS A 32 25.09 20.23 12.68
C CYS A 32 26.34 20.87 12.07
N PRO A 33 26.56 20.67 10.75
CA PRO A 33 27.59 21.36 10.02
C PRO A 33 27.52 22.86 10.04
N ASN A 34 28.66 23.50 9.76
CA ASN A 34 28.63 24.93 9.47
C ASN A 34 27.70 25.11 8.27
N PRO A 35 26.69 26.01 8.31
CA PRO A 35 25.74 26.16 7.22
C PRO A 35 26.37 26.37 5.84
N THR A 36 27.58 26.92 5.77
CA THR A 36 28.33 27.10 4.51
C THR A 36 28.89 25.81 3.91
N GLU A 37 29.14 24.78 4.74
CA GLU A 37 29.66 23.47 4.30
C GLU A 37 28.58 22.66 3.58
N ILE A 38 27.33 22.81 4.01
CA ILE A 38 26.18 22.03 3.51
C ILE A 38 25.19 22.86 2.69
N SER A 39 25.43 24.16 2.49
CA SER A 39 24.56 25.02 1.70
C SER A 39 24.36 24.46 0.28
N PRO A 40 23.12 24.42 -0.24
CA PRO A 40 21.87 25.03 0.26
C PRO A 40 21.05 24.14 1.22
N CYS A 41 21.55 22.97 1.62
CA CYS A 41 20.88 22.13 2.59
C CYS A 41 20.90 22.76 4.00
N THR A 42 19.92 22.39 4.80
CA THR A 42 19.79 22.80 6.19
C THR A 42 19.93 21.59 7.11
N CYS A 43 20.44 21.81 8.32
CA CYS A 43 20.56 20.79 9.35
C CYS A 43 19.96 21.31 10.65
N SER A 44 19.21 20.46 11.34
CA SER A 44 18.71 20.72 12.69
C SER A 44 18.94 19.54 13.61
N ILE A 45 19.23 19.80 14.89
CA ILE A 45 19.45 18.76 15.89
C ILE A 45 18.10 18.39 16.51
N LYS A 46 17.78 17.10 16.55
CA LYS A 46 16.57 16.53 17.17
C LYS A 46 16.96 15.51 18.23
N LYS A 47 15.95 15.01 18.95
CA LYS A 47 16.11 14.02 20.04
C LYS A 47 16.86 12.75 19.60
N ASN A 48 16.61 12.28 18.37
CA ASN A 48 17.12 11.00 17.88
C ASN A 48 18.33 11.14 16.93
N GLY A 49 18.78 12.36 16.64
CA GLY A 49 19.82 12.60 15.64
C GLY A 49 19.66 13.91 14.90
N LEU A 50 20.34 14.02 13.77
CA LEU A 50 20.27 15.15 12.85
C LEU A 50 19.12 14.98 11.86
N ASP A 51 18.39 16.06 11.64
CA ASP A 51 17.44 16.22 10.54
C ASP A 51 18.08 17.11 9.48
N VAL A 52 18.38 16.54 8.32
CA VAL A 52 18.98 17.22 7.17
C VAL A 52 17.97 17.32 6.04
N ILE A 53 17.80 18.53 5.50
CA ILE A 53 16.84 18.83 4.44
C ILE A 53 17.56 19.57 3.30
N CYS A 54 17.48 19.04 2.08
CA CYS A 54 17.95 19.68 0.85
C CYS A 54 16.75 19.88 -0.08
N GLU A 55 16.44 21.14 -0.40
CA GLU A 55 15.32 21.49 -1.30
C GLU A 55 15.77 22.35 -2.46
N PHE A 56 15.14 22.21 -3.62
CA PHE A 56 15.38 23.04 -4.82
C PHE A 56 16.86 23.07 -5.26
N THR A 57 17.51 21.92 -5.15
CA THR A 57 18.96 21.77 -5.27
C THR A 57 19.32 20.73 -6.35
N ASP A 58 20.50 20.87 -6.94
CA ASP A 58 21.05 19.89 -7.89
C ASP A 58 21.92 18.82 -7.20
N PHE A 59 22.27 17.79 -7.96
CA PHE A 59 23.09 16.69 -7.46
C PHE A 59 24.48 17.13 -6.94
N ASN A 60 25.13 18.12 -7.57
CA ASN A 60 26.49 18.54 -7.19
C ASN A 60 26.50 19.16 -5.79
N HIS A 61 25.51 20.00 -5.50
CA HIS A 61 25.34 20.60 -4.18
C HIS A 61 24.94 19.57 -3.12
N ILE A 62 24.09 18.59 -3.47
CA ILE A 62 23.77 17.46 -2.58
C ILE A 62 25.05 16.67 -2.26
N SER A 63 25.85 16.32 -3.25
CA SER A 63 27.11 15.59 -3.05
C SER A 63 28.05 16.34 -2.12
N LYS A 64 28.23 17.65 -2.35
CA LYS A 64 29.06 18.50 -1.49
C LYS A 64 28.54 18.54 -0.05
N ALA A 65 27.23 18.64 0.14
CA ALA A 65 26.61 18.60 1.46
C ALA A 65 26.81 17.24 2.15
N MET A 66 26.71 16.13 1.42
CA MET A 66 26.99 14.80 1.95
C MET A 66 28.45 14.68 2.39
N ASP A 67 29.40 15.23 1.63
CA ASP A 67 30.81 15.24 2.00
C ASP A 67 31.08 16.07 3.27
N GLY A 68 30.40 17.21 3.44
CA GLY A 68 30.43 17.99 4.68
C GLY A 68 29.88 17.23 5.90
N LEU A 69 28.92 16.33 5.69
CA LEU A 69 28.38 15.46 6.75
C LEU A 69 29.31 14.28 7.06
N LYS A 70 29.97 13.69 6.05
CA LYS A 70 30.90 12.54 6.22
C LYS A 70 32.10 12.84 7.10
N GLY A 71 32.57 14.11 7.11
CA GLY A 71 33.75 14.52 7.88
C GLY A 71 33.62 14.40 9.41
N ARG A 72 32.48 13.92 9.92
CA ARG A 72 32.15 13.91 11.35
C ARG A 72 31.94 12.49 11.85
N GLN A 73 32.74 12.10 12.84
CA GLN A 73 32.59 10.79 13.46
C GLN A 73 31.29 10.73 14.28
N ASN A 74 30.58 9.60 14.18
CA ASN A 74 29.40 9.25 14.98
C ASN A 74 28.18 10.18 14.86
N SER A 75 28.04 10.92 13.75
CA SER A 75 26.81 11.67 13.47
C SER A 75 25.71 10.72 12.99
N ILE A 76 24.58 10.71 13.69
CA ILE A 76 23.39 9.93 13.32
C ILE A 76 22.47 10.87 12.56
N ILE A 77 22.22 10.58 11.28
CA ILE A 77 21.26 11.31 10.47
C ILE A 77 19.93 10.58 10.60
N PHE A 78 19.07 11.09 11.48
CA PHE A 78 17.79 10.46 11.73
C PHE A 78 16.86 10.63 10.53
N TYR A 79 16.79 11.84 9.96
CA TYR A 79 16.08 12.09 8.70
C TYR A 79 16.98 12.79 7.69
N LEU A 80 17.14 12.19 6.51
CA LEU A 80 17.69 12.86 5.32
C LEU A 80 16.57 13.04 4.28
N LYS A 81 16.23 14.30 4.00
CA LYS A 81 15.13 14.66 3.10
C LYS A 81 15.64 15.42 1.88
N LEU A 82 15.53 14.82 0.71
CA LEU A 82 15.80 15.43 -0.58
C LEU A 82 14.45 15.72 -1.25
N ARG A 83 14.07 17.00 -1.41
CA ARG A 83 12.76 17.40 -1.92
C ARG A 83 12.87 18.39 -3.08
N HIS A 84 12.00 18.29 -4.09
CA HIS A 84 11.94 19.29 -5.16
C HIS A 84 13.29 19.49 -5.87
N ASN A 85 14.10 18.44 -5.96
CA ASN A 85 15.45 18.50 -6.54
C ASN A 85 15.43 18.07 -8.00
N ASN A 86 16.51 18.32 -8.74
CA ASN A 86 16.66 17.81 -10.10
C ASN A 86 17.71 16.71 -10.12
N MET A 87 17.30 15.46 -9.88
CA MET A 87 18.20 14.32 -9.72
C MET A 87 17.65 13.09 -10.45
N PRO A 88 17.78 13.04 -11.79
CA PRO A 88 17.24 11.94 -12.60
C PRO A 88 17.87 10.59 -12.28
N LYS A 89 19.08 10.59 -11.73
CA LYS A 89 19.81 9.38 -11.34
C LYS A 89 20.45 9.58 -9.98
N LEU A 90 20.24 8.61 -9.09
CA LEU A 90 20.96 8.55 -7.82
C LEU A 90 22.30 7.85 -8.06
N GLN A 91 23.41 8.59 -8.00
CA GLN A 91 24.74 8.02 -8.23
C GLN A 91 25.18 7.09 -7.09
N GLY A 92 25.98 6.08 -7.45
CA GLY A 92 26.62 5.16 -6.50
C GLY A 92 27.41 5.89 -5.40
N PHE A 93 27.39 5.33 -4.18
CA PHE A 93 28.22 5.75 -3.04
C PHE A 93 28.01 7.18 -2.51
N VAL A 94 26.99 7.92 -2.96
CA VAL A 94 26.73 9.29 -2.48
C VAL A 94 26.55 9.35 -0.96
N PHE A 95 25.93 8.32 -0.39
CA PHE A 95 25.70 8.19 1.06
C PHE A 95 26.76 7.38 1.80
N LEU A 96 27.88 7.05 1.16
CA LEU A 96 28.94 6.24 1.77
C LEU A 96 29.47 6.90 3.05
N GLY A 97 29.53 6.13 4.14
CA GLY A 97 30.03 6.59 5.43
C GLY A 97 29.01 7.31 6.30
N LEU A 98 27.81 7.59 5.79
CA LEU A 98 26.72 8.18 6.58
C LEU A 98 25.96 7.08 7.34
N ASP A 99 25.42 7.45 8.51
CA ASP A 99 24.50 6.61 9.28
C ASP A 99 23.10 7.22 9.19
N ILE A 100 22.27 6.68 8.30
CA ILE A 100 20.96 7.23 7.95
C ILE A 100 19.87 6.25 8.39
N HIS A 101 18.90 6.73 9.16
CA HIS A 101 17.75 5.92 9.61
C HIS A 101 16.55 6.04 8.67
N HIS A 102 16.26 7.26 8.20
CA HIS A 102 15.15 7.52 7.30
C HIS A 102 15.60 8.40 6.13
N LEU A 103 15.54 7.85 4.92
CA LEU A 103 15.88 8.55 3.69
C LEU A 103 14.61 8.80 2.88
N THR A 104 14.32 10.06 2.56
CA THR A 104 13.21 10.40 1.66
C THR A 104 13.71 11.23 0.49
N ILE A 105 13.47 10.76 -0.74
CA ILE A 105 13.71 11.45 -2.00
C ILE A 105 12.34 11.67 -2.64
N HIS A 106 11.83 12.89 -2.57
CA HIS A 106 10.47 13.21 -2.97
C HIS A 106 10.46 14.30 -4.05
N ASN A 107 9.65 14.14 -5.08
CA ASN A 107 9.50 15.13 -6.15
C ASN A 107 10.85 15.59 -6.71
N SER A 108 11.75 14.64 -7.00
CA SER A 108 13.14 14.92 -7.33
C SER A 108 13.58 14.40 -8.71
N SER A 109 12.61 14.20 -9.61
CA SER A 109 12.77 13.69 -10.99
C SER A 109 13.51 12.34 -11.13
N LEU A 110 13.67 11.58 -10.04
CA LEU A 110 14.45 10.34 -10.02
C LEU A 110 13.83 9.26 -10.92
N ALA A 111 14.56 8.83 -11.94
CA ALA A 111 14.11 7.85 -12.92
C ALA A 111 14.78 6.47 -12.76
N VAL A 112 15.98 6.42 -12.14
CA VAL A 112 16.74 5.17 -11.96
C VAL A 112 17.40 5.12 -10.58
N VAL A 113 17.22 3.99 -9.89
CA VAL A 113 17.96 3.62 -8.67
C VAL A 113 18.91 2.49 -9.02
N GLU A 114 20.22 2.74 -8.93
CA GLU A 114 21.23 1.69 -9.10
C GLU A 114 21.41 0.90 -7.79
N GLU A 115 21.69 -0.39 -7.91
CA GLU A 115 21.98 -1.29 -6.77
C GLU A 115 23.08 -0.72 -5.85
N THR A 116 24.12 -0.12 -6.44
CA THR A 116 25.27 0.46 -5.72
C THR A 116 24.96 1.76 -4.99
N SER A 117 23.83 2.42 -5.27
CA SER A 117 23.51 3.73 -4.70
C SER A 117 23.01 3.67 -3.27
N LEU A 118 22.44 2.52 -2.87
CA LEU A 118 21.87 2.30 -1.54
C LEU A 118 22.65 1.23 -0.74
N SER A 119 23.62 0.55 -1.36
CA SER A 119 24.38 -0.55 -0.73
C SER A 119 25.12 -0.12 0.55
N SER A 120 25.62 1.11 0.61
CA SER A 120 26.41 1.59 1.74
C SER A 120 25.58 1.94 2.99
N ILE A 121 24.27 2.15 2.84
CA ILE A 121 23.38 2.56 3.94
C ILE A 121 22.52 1.42 4.47
N GLY A 122 22.36 0.34 3.69
CA GLY A 122 21.50 -0.78 4.06
C GLY A 122 21.99 -1.66 5.20
N LEU A 123 23.30 -1.70 5.45
CA LEU A 123 23.91 -2.60 6.44
C LEU A 123 23.89 -2.10 7.88
N LYS A 124 23.34 -0.91 8.15
CA LYS A 124 23.41 -0.25 9.47
C LYS A 124 22.06 -0.12 10.15
N HIS A 125 21.31 0.93 9.84
CA HIS A 125 20.12 1.33 10.59
C HIS A 125 19.00 1.92 9.72
N LEU A 126 19.10 1.80 8.38
CA LEU A 126 18.07 2.34 7.51
C LEU A 126 16.76 1.57 7.69
N ASP A 127 15.79 2.22 8.31
CA ASP A 127 14.48 1.69 8.68
C ASP A 127 13.40 2.08 7.65
N SER A 128 13.49 3.28 7.08
CA SER A 128 12.52 3.76 6.09
C SER A 128 13.19 4.39 4.87
N LEU A 129 12.70 4.01 3.69
CA LEU A 129 13.11 4.54 2.40
C LEU A 129 11.86 5.03 1.65
N GLY A 130 11.79 6.35 1.46
CA GLY A 130 10.78 6.98 0.64
C GLY A 130 11.34 7.47 -0.68
N LEU A 131 10.80 6.98 -1.79
CA LEU A 131 11.09 7.37 -3.17
C LEU A 131 9.81 7.84 -3.89
N ALA A 132 8.82 8.30 -3.12
CA ALA A 132 7.53 8.72 -3.62
C ALA A 132 7.60 9.96 -4.53
N HIS A 133 6.65 10.06 -5.46
CA HIS A 133 6.49 11.16 -6.40
C HIS A 133 7.75 11.44 -7.24
N ASN A 134 8.35 10.40 -7.82
CA ASN A 134 9.45 10.54 -8.78
C ASN A 134 9.02 10.00 -10.18
N GLN A 135 9.99 9.53 -10.97
CA GLN A 135 9.79 9.12 -12.36
C GLN A 135 10.26 7.67 -12.59
N LEU A 136 10.24 6.84 -11.55
CA LEU A 136 10.64 5.43 -11.66
C LEU A 136 9.65 4.68 -12.55
N ASN A 137 10.15 3.99 -13.58
CA ASN A 137 9.34 3.21 -14.52
C ASN A 137 9.33 1.70 -14.18
N GLU A 138 10.36 1.23 -13.49
CA GLU A 138 10.47 -0.16 -13.06
C GLU A 138 11.20 -0.27 -11.73
N ILE A 139 11.00 -1.41 -11.06
CA ILE A 139 11.84 -1.83 -9.93
C ILE A 139 12.70 -3.00 -10.42
N PRO A 140 14.01 -2.80 -10.64
CA PRO A 140 14.88 -3.84 -11.16
C PRO A 140 15.19 -4.89 -10.08
N ALA A 141 15.67 -6.06 -10.52
CA ALA A 141 16.14 -7.12 -9.64
C ALA A 141 17.16 -6.60 -8.61
N ARG A 142 17.04 -7.04 -7.35
CA ARG A 142 18.00 -6.75 -6.27
C ARG A 142 18.23 -5.27 -5.97
N ALA A 143 17.36 -4.36 -6.42
CA ALA A 143 17.47 -2.91 -6.19
C ALA A 143 17.65 -2.53 -4.72
N PHE A 144 17.08 -3.33 -3.81
CA PHE A 144 17.06 -3.09 -2.36
C PHE A 144 17.77 -4.20 -1.56
N SER A 145 18.55 -5.06 -2.22
CA SER A 145 19.10 -6.29 -1.63
C SER A 145 19.97 -6.13 -0.39
N HIS A 146 20.55 -4.94 -0.21
CA HIS A 146 21.38 -4.62 0.93
C HIS A 146 20.61 -3.96 2.08
N LEU A 147 19.35 -3.57 1.90
CA LEU A 147 18.54 -2.86 2.88
C LEU A 147 17.84 -3.83 3.85
N THR A 148 18.60 -4.73 4.46
CA THR A 148 18.05 -5.89 5.18
C THR A 148 17.24 -5.54 6.43
N LEU A 149 17.40 -4.33 6.96
CA LEU A 149 16.67 -3.82 8.14
C LEU A 149 15.48 -2.92 7.76
N LEU A 150 15.22 -2.75 6.47
CA LEU A 150 14.18 -1.83 6.00
C LEU A 150 12.79 -2.33 6.43
N ASN A 151 12.08 -1.49 7.17
CA ASN A 151 10.73 -1.74 7.64
C ASN A 151 9.67 -1.17 6.68
N SER A 152 9.96 0.01 6.10
CA SER A 152 9.02 0.76 5.26
C SER A 152 9.65 1.18 3.93
N LEU A 153 8.96 0.87 2.83
CA LEU A 153 9.32 1.26 1.47
C LEU A 153 8.15 1.99 0.80
N GLU A 154 8.37 3.26 0.47
CA GLU A 154 7.37 4.13 -0.15
C GLU A 154 7.77 4.46 -1.59
N LEU A 155 6.98 4.00 -2.56
CA LEU A 155 7.22 4.13 -4.00
C LEU A 155 6.00 4.74 -4.72
N GLU A 156 5.06 5.32 -3.97
CA GLU A 156 3.83 5.87 -4.53
C GLU A 156 4.05 7.07 -5.45
N GLY A 157 3.17 7.29 -6.42
CA GLY A 157 3.23 8.45 -7.30
C GLY A 157 4.39 8.43 -8.30
N ASN A 158 4.89 7.25 -8.65
CA ASN A 158 5.88 7.04 -9.70
C ASN A 158 5.17 6.63 -11.01
N GLN A 159 5.92 6.08 -11.97
CA GLN A 159 5.40 5.62 -13.26
C GLN A 159 5.63 4.11 -13.42
N ILE A 160 5.65 3.36 -12.32
CA ILE A 160 6.09 1.96 -12.31
C ILE A 160 5.10 1.09 -13.08
N ILE A 161 5.57 0.45 -14.15
CA ILE A 161 4.81 -0.50 -14.97
C ILE A 161 5.22 -1.94 -14.64
N ARG A 162 6.49 -2.15 -14.24
CA ARG A 162 7.07 -3.49 -14.02
C ARG A 162 7.81 -3.56 -12.68
N VAL A 163 7.63 -4.68 -11.99
CA VAL A 163 8.40 -5.06 -10.80
C VAL A 163 9.04 -6.40 -11.10
N ASP A 164 10.37 -6.47 -11.04
CA ASP A 164 11.10 -7.71 -11.27
C ASP A 164 10.79 -8.74 -10.15
N PRO A 165 10.69 -10.05 -10.44
CA PRO A 165 10.49 -11.10 -9.43
C PRO A 165 11.53 -11.11 -8.29
N ASP A 166 12.74 -10.62 -8.56
CA ASP A 166 13.84 -10.52 -7.61
C ASP A 166 13.99 -9.10 -7.02
N ALA A 167 13.06 -8.18 -7.29
CA ALA A 167 13.14 -6.78 -6.88
C ALA A 167 13.30 -6.58 -5.36
N PHE A 168 12.61 -7.42 -4.57
CA PHE A 168 12.56 -7.33 -3.11
C PHE A 168 13.41 -8.38 -2.40
N ILE A 169 14.36 -9.02 -3.10
CA ILE A 169 15.40 -9.81 -2.44
C ILE A 169 16.04 -8.99 -1.33
N GLY A 170 16.33 -9.60 -0.18
CA GLY A 170 16.99 -8.98 0.97
C GLY A 170 16.03 -8.32 1.96
N LEU A 171 14.75 -8.14 1.61
CA LEU A 171 13.75 -7.47 2.44
C LEU A 171 12.83 -8.44 3.21
N GLU A 172 13.02 -9.74 3.05
CA GLU A 172 12.09 -10.80 3.46
C GLU A 172 11.79 -10.80 4.96
N GLU A 173 12.80 -10.48 5.78
CA GLU A 173 12.74 -10.64 7.23
C GLU A 173 12.20 -9.40 7.98
N ASN A 174 12.14 -8.23 7.34
CA ASN A 174 11.87 -6.96 8.04
C ASN A 174 10.81 -6.06 7.41
N LEU A 175 10.58 -6.15 6.09
CA LEU A 175 9.68 -5.22 5.43
C LEU A 175 8.22 -5.48 5.84
N GLN A 176 7.60 -4.45 6.41
CA GLN A 176 6.22 -4.50 6.92
C GLN A 176 5.28 -3.57 6.14
N TYR A 177 5.81 -2.47 5.59
CA TYR A 177 5.02 -1.47 4.89
C TYR A 177 5.56 -1.27 3.47
N LEU A 178 4.71 -1.54 2.49
CA LEU A 178 5.02 -1.32 1.07
C LEU A 178 3.91 -0.49 0.43
N LYS A 179 4.28 0.68 -0.08
CA LYS A 179 3.37 1.53 -0.84
C LYS A 179 3.81 1.60 -2.30
N LEU A 180 2.94 1.10 -3.17
CA LEU A 180 3.07 1.10 -4.62
C LEU A 180 1.87 1.80 -5.29
N GLY A 181 1.11 2.58 -4.51
CA GLY A 181 -0.05 3.30 -4.99
C GLY A 181 0.29 4.36 -6.03
N ASP A 182 -0.69 4.82 -6.81
CA ASP A 182 -0.51 5.91 -7.76
C ASP A 182 0.63 5.62 -8.77
N ASN A 183 0.62 4.40 -9.34
CA ASN A 183 1.58 3.89 -10.34
C ASN A 183 0.81 3.30 -11.55
N ASN A 184 1.49 2.60 -12.46
CA ASN A 184 0.92 2.07 -13.70
C ASN A 184 0.91 0.52 -13.73
N LEU A 185 0.79 -0.14 -12.58
CA LEU A 185 0.79 -1.60 -12.48
C LEU A 185 -0.49 -2.18 -13.06
N HIS A 186 -0.37 -3.18 -13.94
CA HIS A 186 -1.52 -3.85 -14.58
C HIS A 186 -1.96 -5.13 -13.85
N THR A 187 -1.10 -5.66 -12.98
CA THR A 187 -1.31 -6.85 -12.15
C THR A 187 -0.63 -6.65 -10.81
N VAL A 188 -1.05 -7.42 -9.80
CA VAL A 188 -0.29 -7.53 -8.54
C VAL A 188 1.05 -8.22 -8.86
N PRO A 189 2.21 -7.69 -8.42
CA PRO A 189 3.51 -8.32 -8.68
C PRO A 189 3.77 -9.48 -7.71
N SER A 190 2.91 -10.51 -7.76
CA SER A 190 2.87 -11.61 -6.78
C SER A 190 4.20 -12.37 -6.66
N ASP A 191 4.90 -12.61 -7.76
CA ASP A 191 6.21 -13.28 -7.75
C ASP A 191 7.26 -12.53 -6.92
N ALA A 192 7.26 -11.19 -7.00
CA ALA A 192 8.16 -10.36 -6.22
C ALA A 192 7.74 -10.30 -4.74
N LEU A 193 6.43 -10.25 -4.48
CA LEU A 193 5.88 -10.05 -3.13
C LEU A 193 5.84 -11.33 -2.28
N ARG A 194 5.80 -12.52 -2.89
CA ARG A 194 5.61 -13.82 -2.19
C ARG A 194 6.65 -14.09 -1.10
N ARG A 195 7.83 -13.50 -1.19
CA ARG A 195 8.93 -13.63 -0.21
C ARG A 195 8.80 -12.71 1.02
N LEU A 196 7.90 -11.73 0.99
CA LEU A 196 7.77 -10.72 2.04
C LEU A 196 6.92 -11.21 3.22
N HIS A 197 7.39 -12.23 3.92
CA HIS A 197 6.65 -12.96 4.96
C HIS A 197 6.23 -12.13 6.18
N ARG A 198 6.75 -10.90 6.31
CA ARG A 198 6.42 -9.95 7.38
C ARG A 198 5.52 -8.80 6.92
N LEU A 199 5.13 -8.76 5.64
CA LEU A 199 4.37 -7.64 5.07
C LEU A 199 3.01 -7.51 5.77
N ARG A 200 2.76 -6.35 6.37
CA ARG A 200 1.51 -6.04 7.10
C ARG A 200 0.61 -5.11 6.31
N HIS A 201 1.22 -4.20 5.54
CA HIS A 201 0.53 -3.12 4.86
C HIS A 201 0.97 -3.06 3.41
N LEU A 202 0.04 -3.31 2.51
CA LEU A 202 0.26 -3.24 1.07
C LEU A 202 -0.73 -2.23 0.46
N ASP A 203 -0.20 -1.14 -0.07
CA ASP A 203 -0.97 -0.15 -0.81
C ASP A 203 -0.69 -0.25 -2.32
N LEU A 204 -1.70 -0.67 -3.08
CA LEU A 204 -1.71 -0.79 -4.54
C LEU A 204 -2.80 0.10 -5.16
N ARG A 205 -3.28 1.12 -4.43
CA ARG A 205 -4.35 2.01 -4.91
C ARG A 205 -3.97 2.72 -6.20
N ALA A 206 -4.94 3.19 -6.97
CA ALA A 206 -4.72 4.06 -8.12
C ALA A 206 -3.65 3.49 -9.09
N ASN A 207 -3.81 2.21 -9.43
CA ASN A 207 -3.04 1.52 -10.47
C ASN A 207 -4.02 1.08 -11.58
N ASN A 208 -3.53 0.29 -12.55
CA ASN A 208 -4.32 -0.24 -13.66
C ASN A 208 -4.62 -1.75 -13.48
N ILE A 209 -4.69 -2.24 -12.25
CA ILE A 209 -4.88 -3.67 -11.97
C ILE A 209 -6.28 -4.08 -12.40
N SER A 210 -6.37 -4.98 -13.39
CA SER A 210 -7.66 -5.43 -13.94
C SER A 210 -7.97 -6.88 -13.62
N ASN A 211 -6.94 -7.71 -13.48
CA ASN A 211 -7.05 -9.14 -13.20
C ASN A 211 -6.28 -9.46 -11.92
N LEU A 212 -6.94 -10.16 -11.01
CA LEU A 212 -6.30 -10.83 -9.89
C LEU A 212 -6.15 -12.31 -10.24
N LEU A 213 -5.01 -12.89 -9.87
CA LEU A 213 -4.78 -14.34 -9.89
C LEU A 213 -5.11 -14.94 -8.52
N GLU A 214 -5.43 -16.24 -8.47
CA GLU A 214 -5.74 -16.94 -7.22
C GLU A 214 -4.59 -16.86 -6.20
N ASP A 215 -3.35 -16.82 -6.68
CA ASP A 215 -2.15 -16.75 -5.84
C ASP A 215 -1.59 -15.32 -5.67
N SER A 216 -2.37 -14.29 -6.01
CA SER A 216 -1.90 -12.88 -5.99
C SER A 216 -1.34 -12.44 -4.63
N PHE A 217 -1.83 -13.03 -3.54
CA PHE A 217 -1.48 -12.66 -2.17
C PHE A 217 -0.85 -13.81 -1.36
N THR A 218 -0.39 -14.86 -2.03
CA THR A 218 0.30 -15.99 -1.40
C THR A 218 1.68 -15.57 -0.88
N GLY A 219 2.09 -16.15 0.25
CA GLY A 219 3.42 -15.96 0.84
C GLY A 219 3.51 -14.92 1.96
N TYR A 220 2.57 -13.96 1.98
CA TYR A 220 2.46 -12.92 3.01
C TYR A 220 1.03 -12.77 3.57
N GLY A 221 0.13 -13.68 3.19
CA GLY A 221 -1.28 -13.65 3.61
C GLY A 221 -1.50 -13.84 5.12
N ASP A 222 -0.59 -14.55 5.80
CA ASP A 222 -0.63 -14.71 7.26
C ASP A 222 -0.24 -13.44 8.02
N SER A 223 0.52 -12.54 7.40
CA SER A 223 1.03 -11.32 8.05
C SER A 223 0.26 -10.05 7.66
N ILE A 224 -0.37 -10.03 6.48
CA ILE A 224 -1.03 -8.84 5.95
C ILE A 224 -2.30 -8.51 6.75
N THR A 225 -2.38 -7.29 7.25
CA THR A 225 -3.55 -6.77 7.97
C THR A 225 -4.27 -5.67 7.20
N PHE A 226 -3.57 -4.99 6.28
CA PHE A 226 -4.11 -3.92 5.45
C PHE A 226 -3.78 -4.15 3.98
N LEU A 227 -4.81 -4.23 3.14
CA LEU A 227 -4.71 -4.35 1.69
C LEU A 227 -5.56 -3.27 1.01
N ASN A 228 -4.91 -2.39 0.26
CA ASN A 228 -5.58 -1.33 -0.48
C ASN A 228 -5.44 -1.55 -1.99
N LEU A 229 -6.57 -1.83 -2.65
CA LEU A 229 -6.73 -2.02 -4.08
C LEU A 229 -7.69 -0.96 -4.67
N GLN A 230 -7.95 0.12 -3.94
CA GLN A 230 -8.83 1.20 -4.36
C GLN A 230 -8.43 1.78 -5.73
N LYS A 231 -9.38 2.26 -6.54
CA LYS A 231 -9.09 2.94 -7.82
C LYS A 231 -8.24 2.08 -8.76
N ASN A 232 -8.63 0.83 -8.91
CA ASN A 232 -8.09 -0.07 -9.93
C ASN A 232 -9.21 -0.42 -10.93
N MET A 233 -8.97 -1.41 -11.79
CA MET A 233 -9.90 -1.82 -12.86
C MET A 233 -10.44 -3.24 -12.63
N ILE A 234 -10.48 -3.70 -11.37
CA ILE A 234 -10.82 -5.09 -11.02
C ILE A 234 -12.31 -5.35 -11.29
N LYS A 235 -12.61 -6.35 -12.12
CA LYS A 235 -13.98 -6.71 -12.51
C LYS A 235 -14.54 -7.92 -11.76
N ILE A 236 -13.68 -8.91 -11.52
CA ILE A 236 -14.05 -10.22 -10.98
C ILE A 236 -13.02 -10.57 -9.91
N LEU A 237 -13.50 -11.12 -8.80
CA LEU A 237 -12.66 -11.73 -7.77
C LEU A 237 -12.59 -13.24 -8.04
N PRO A 238 -11.40 -13.83 -8.27
CA PRO A 238 -11.25 -15.28 -8.38
C PRO A 238 -11.67 -16.00 -7.09
N PRO A 239 -12.19 -17.24 -7.15
CA PRO A 239 -12.72 -17.94 -5.98
C PRO A 239 -11.74 -18.08 -4.81
N LEU A 240 -10.45 -18.29 -5.09
CA LEU A 240 -9.42 -18.55 -4.08
C LEU A 240 -8.52 -17.33 -3.80
N VAL A 241 -8.84 -16.16 -4.35
CA VAL A 241 -7.94 -14.99 -4.28
C VAL A 241 -7.64 -14.53 -2.85
N PHE A 242 -8.56 -14.74 -1.91
CA PHE A 242 -8.39 -14.37 -0.51
C PHE A 242 -8.14 -15.58 0.40
N GLU A 243 -7.91 -16.77 -0.15
CA GLU A 243 -7.76 -18.02 0.62
C GLU A 243 -6.63 -17.97 1.65
N SER A 244 -5.50 -17.31 1.31
CA SER A 244 -4.34 -17.23 2.20
C SER A 244 -4.37 -16.05 3.18
N LEU A 245 -5.39 -15.19 3.15
CA LEU A 245 -5.41 -13.89 3.86
C LEU A 245 -5.88 -13.99 5.33
N ASN A 246 -5.24 -14.85 6.12
CA ASN A 246 -5.69 -15.27 7.45
C ASN A 246 -5.66 -14.19 8.54
N SER A 247 -5.01 -13.04 8.30
CA SER A 247 -4.87 -11.94 9.27
C SER A 247 -5.45 -10.62 8.76
N LEU A 248 -6.18 -10.63 7.64
CA LEU A 248 -6.62 -9.40 6.99
C LEU A 248 -7.70 -8.69 7.80
N GLU A 249 -7.43 -7.45 8.19
CA GLU A 249 -8.37 -6.63 8.96
C GLU A 249 -9.04 -5.56 8.09
N ILE A 250 -8.32 -5.00 7.11
CA ILE A 250 -8.78 -3.90 6.28
C ILE A 250 -8.58 -4.25 4.82
N LEU A 251 -9.68 -4.32 4.08
CA LEU A 251 -9.70 -4.50 2.62
C LEU A 251 -10.40 -3.31 1.96
N ASN A 252 -9.69 -2.62 1.08
CA ASN A 252 -10.24 -1.51 0.32
C ASN A 252 -10.28 -1.86 -1.19
N LEU A 253 -11.48 -2.01 -1.72
CA LEU A 253 -11.84 -2.28 -3.12
C LEU A 253 -12.65 -1.12 -3.74
N GLN A 254 -12.68 0.04 -3.07
CA GLN A 254 -13.41 1.23 -3.51
C GLN A 254 -13.02 1.62 -4.96
N ASN A 255 -13.97 2.13 -5.76
CA ASN A 255 -13.72 2.64 -7.12
C ASN A 255 -13.00 1.62 -8.03
N ASN A 256 -13.47 0.38 -8.06
CA ASN A 256 -13.05 -0.65 -9.03
C ASN A 256 -14.13 -0.81 -10.12
N LYS A 257 -14.23 -2.00 -10.72
CA LYS A 257 -15.23 -2.40 -11.72
C LYS A 257 -15.99 -3.65 -11.28
N LEU A 258 -16.09 -3.87 -9.97
CA LEU A 258 -16.73 -5.05 -9.40
C LEU A 258 -18.25 -5.00 -9.58
N MET A 259 -18.81 -6.02 -10.23
CA MET A 259 -20.25 -6.23 -10.31
C MET A 259 -20.77 -7.09 -9.15
N HIS A 260 -19.97 -8.05 -8.70
CA HIS A 260 -20.33 -9.04 -7.70
C HIS A 260 -19.19 -9.22 -6.71
N ILE A 261 -19.55 -9.57 -5.47
CA ILE A 261 -18.61 -10.02 -4.44
C ILE A 261 -19.25 -11.27 -3.82
N PRO A 262 -18.96 -12.46 -4.37
CA PRO A 262 -19.54 -13.70 -3.89
C PRO A 262 -19.14 -14.00 -2.44
N GLU A 263 -20.06 -14.57 -1.66
CA GLU A 263 -19.83 -14.90 -0.24
C GLU A 263 -18.69 -15.91 -0.06
N ASP A 264 -18.63 -16.93 -0.94
CA ASP A 264 -17.63 -18.00 -0.93
C ASP A 264 -16.20 -17.48 -1.06
N VAL A 265 -15.99 -16.42 -1.84
CA VAL A 265 -14.68 -15.76 -1.98
C VAL A 265 -14.24 -15.08 -0.66
N THR A 266 -15.19 -14.70 0.19
CA THR A 266 -14.94 -13.93 1.42
C THR A 266 -14.93 -14.77 2.70
N GLU A 267 -15.29 -16.06 2.63
CA GLU A 267 -15.41 -16.96 3.79
C GLU A 267 -14.17 -16.94 4.70
N ASN A 268 -12.97 -16.90 4.13
CA ASN A 268 -11.71 -16.95 4.91
C ASN A 268 -11.35 -15.62 5.59
N ILE A 269 -11.90 -14.49 5.13
CA ILE A 269 -11.56 -13.15 5.63
C ILE A 269 -12.69 -12.49 6.43
N VAL A 270 -13.92 -13.00 6.31
CA VAL A 270 -15.10 -12.35 6.90
C VAL A 270 -15.01 -12.18 8.42
N ASP A 271 -14.38 -13.14 9.11
CA ASP A 271 -14.24 -13.16 10.57
C ASP A 271 -13.11 -12.25 11.08
N THR A 272 -12.09 -11.99 10.27
CA THR A 272 -10.94 -11.15 10.63
C THR A 272 -11.15 -9.69 10.22
N LEU A 273 -11.97 -9.45 9.20
CA LEU A 273 -12.22 -8.11 8.66
C LEU A 273 -12.91 -7.20 9.67
N LYS A 274 -12.28 -6.05 9.90
CA LYS A 274 -12.82 -4.90 10.63
C LYS A 274 -13.41 -3.86 9.67
N LEU A 275 -12.88 -3.79 8.44
CA LEU A 275 -13.34 -2.85 7.42
C LEU A 275 -13.22 -3.46 6.02
N LEU A 276 -14.32 -3.40 5.28
CA LEU A 276 -14.41 -3.72 3.86
C LEU A 276 -15.04 -2.53 3.15
N ASP A 277 -14.24 -1.84 2.34
CA ASP A 277 -14.73 -0.74 1.53
C ASP A 277 -14.88 -1.17 0.07
N ILE A 278 -16.13 -1.24 -0.38
CA ILE A 278 -16.49 -1.58 -1.77
C ILE A 278 -17.22 -0.41 -2.45
N THR A 279 -17.17 0.78 -1.83
CA THR A 279 -17.97 1.93 -2.24
C THR A 279 -17.49 2.57 -3.54
N VAL A 280 -18.32 3.49 -4.03
CA VAL A 280 -17.98 4.43 -5.10
C VAL A 280 -17.70 5.78 -4.45
N SER A 281 -16.68 6.51 -4.90
CA SER A 281 -16.43 7.86 -4.39
C SER A 281 -17.60 8.80 -4.72
N GLU A 282 -18.32 9.28 -3.69
CA GLU A 282 -19.27 10.39 -3.81
C GLU A 282 -18.50 11.71 -4.08
N THR A 283 -17.93 11.92 -5.27
CA THR A 283 -17.43 13.26 -5.67
C THR A 283 -18.50 14.13 -6.32
N ARG A 284 -19.73 13.64 -6.46
CA ARG A 284 -20.91 14.50 -6.67
C ARG A 284 -21.47 14.97 -5.34
N SER A 285 -20.82 15.99 -4.77
CA SER A 285 -21.50 16.92 -3.88
C SER A 285 -22.84 17.29 -4.53
N ARG A 286 -23.93 17.00 -3.82
CA ARG A 286 -25.28 17.45 -4.14
C ARG A 286 -25.20 18.97 -4.25
N THR A 287 -25.14 19.52 -5.46
CA THR A 287 -25.64 20.86 -5.67
C THR A 287 -27.12 20.78 -5.38
N ASN A 288 -27.49 21.20 -4.17
CA ASN A 288 -28.87 21.48 -3.82
C ASN A 288 -29.36 22.49 -4.85
N SER A 289 -30.14 22.01 -5.81
CA SER A 289 -31.03 22.86 -6.60
C SER A 289 -32.14 23.34 -5.65
N THR A 290 -31.80 24.24 -4.75
CA THR A 290 -32.77 25.15 -4.16
C THR A 290 -33.20 26.09 -5.27
N SER A 291 -34.38 25.81 -5.80
CA SER A 291 -35.23 26.75 -6.48
C SER A 291 -35.35 28.02 -5.64
N SER A 292 -34.68 29.09 -6.05
CA SER A 292 -35.03 30.45 -5.67
C SER A 292 -34.97 31.33 -6.90
N SER A 293 -36.15 31.55 -7.44
CA SER A 293 -36.56 32.67 -8.26
C SER A 293 -35.82 33.97 -7.94
N SER A 294 -35.16 34.55 -8.94
CA SER A 294 -35.10 36.01 -9.12
C SER A 294 -34.70 36.35 -10.56
N SER A 295 -35.63 37.03 -11.20
CA SER A 295 -35.59 37.70 -12.49
C SER A 295 -34.52 38.79 -12.55
N ASN A 296 -33.79 38.89 -13.68
CA ASN A 296 -33.77 40.09 -14.52
C ASN A 296 -32.87 39.97 -15.78
N THR A 297 -33.53 40.13 -16.94
CA THR A 297 -33.16 40.90 -18.16
C THR A 297 -31.84 40.67 -18.92
N SER A 298 -31.97 39.93 -20.04
CA SER A 298 -31.66 40.29 -21.45
C SER A 298 -30.48 41.21 -21.82
N SER A 299 -29.56 40.69 -22.65
CA SER A 299 -29.36 41.19 -24.04
C SER A 299 -28.47 40.27 -24.91
N TYR A 300 -28.91 40.13 -26.16
CA TYR A 300 -28.40 39.43 -27.35
C TYR A 300 -26.87 39.46 -27.60
N SER A 301 -26.30 38.33 -28.05
CA SER A 301 -26.08 38.09 -29.50
C SER A 301 -25.48 36.70 -29.78
N SER A 302 -25.94 36.16 -30.89
CA SER A 302 -25.75 34.83 -31.44
C SER A 302 -24.41 34.64 -32.16
N SER A 303 -23.75 33.50 -31.94
CA SER A 303 -23.18 32.72 -33.05
C SER A 303 -23.19 31.24 -32.69
N SER A 304 -23.87 30.50 -33.55
CA SER A 304 -24.11 29.07 -33.53
C SER A 304 -22.90 28.32 -34.09
N SER A 305 -22.38 27.39 -33.29
CA SER A 305 -21.82 26.15 -33.81
C SER A 305 -22.27 25.04 -32.86
N ASP A 306 -23.35 24.38 -33.25
CA ASP A 306 -23.85 23.14 -32.67
C ASP A 306 -22.72 22.11 -32.65
N SER A 307 -22.22 21.82 -31.46
CA SER A 307 -21.70 20.50 -31.13
C SER A 307 -22.52 20.00 -29.97
N THR A 308 -23.48 19.13 -30.28
CA THR A 308 -24.17 18.24 -29.36
C THR A 308 -23.18 17.69 -28.32
N SER A 309 -23.19 18.26 -27.12
CA SER A 309 -22.49 17.65 -25.99
C SER A 309 -23.30 16.43 -25.58
N SER A 310 -22.95 15.31 -26.21
CA SER A 310 -23.21 14.00 -25.66
C SER A 310 -22.71 14.03 -24.22
N ARG A 311 -23.65 14.08 -23.27
CA ARG A 311 -23.39 13.70 -21.88
C ARG A 311 -23.00 12.23 -21.90
N THR A 312 -21.74 11.95 -22.19
CA THR A 312 -21.13 10.68 -21.82
C THR A 312 -21.09 10.71 -20.31
N ASN A 313 -22.12 10.12 -19.70
CA ASN A 313 -22.02 9.66 -18.32
C ASN A 313 -20.71 8.87 -18.26
N THR A 314 -19.73 9.36 -17.51
CA THR A 314 -18.53 8.62 -17.16
C THR A 314 -18.93 7.48 -16.22
N ALA A 315 -19.59 6.45 -16.77
CA ALA A 315 -19.89 5.19 -16.12
C ALA A 315 -18.64 4.31 -15.97
N ASP A 316 -17.50 4.78 -16.46
CA ASP A 316 -16.22 4.07 -16.49
C ASP A 316 -15.37 4.25 -15.22
N GLU A 317 -15.82 4.94 -14.17
CA GLU A 317 -15.02 5.16 -12.93
C GLU A 317 -15.58 4.52 -11.65
N ASP A 318 -16.79 3.95 -11.71
CA ASP A 318 -17.50 3.46 -10.52
C ASP A 318 -17.55 1.92 -10.44
N ASN A 319 -17.70 1.38 -9.23
CA ASN A 319 -18.04 -0.03 -8.99
C ASN A 319 -19.50 -0.28 -9.44
N PRO A 320 -19.75 -1.10 -10.48
CA PRO A 320 -21.09 -1.41 -10.97
C PRO A 320 -21.77 -2.53 -10.14
N LEU A 321 -21.69 -2.45 -8.80
CA LEU A 321 -22.23 -3.50 -7.91
C LEU A 321 -23.69 -3.76 -8.22
N LEU A 322 -24.08 -5.02 -8.44
CA LEU A 322 -25.46 -5.38 -8.73
C LEU A 322 -26.26 -5.59 -7.44
N CYS A 323 -27.49 -5.07 -7.41
CA CYS A 323 -28.44 -5.33 -6.33
C CYS A 323 -29.10 -6.71 -6.49
N ASP A 324 -28.37 -7.78 -6.22
CA ASP A 324 -28.89 -9.14 -6.22
C ASP A 324 -28.55 -9.90 -4.93
N CYS A 325 -28.85 -11.19 -4.90
CA CYS A 325 -28.70 -11.98 -3.68
C CYS A 325 -27.26 -12.26 -3.30
N GLU A 326 -26.30 -12.15 -4.23
CA GLU A 326 -24.88 -12.35 -3.92
C GLU A 326 -24.36 -11.26 -2.99
N LEU A 327 -25.02 -10.10 -2.91
CA LEU A 327 -24.65 -9.02 -1.99
C LEU A 327 -25.28 -9.18 -0.59
N HIS A 328 -26.08 -10.24 -0.35
CA HIS A 328 -26.79 -10.39 0.92
C HIS A 328 -25.86 -10.56 2.13
N TRP A 329 -24.80 -11.37 2.02
CA TRP A 329 -23.83 -11.57 3.11
C TRP A 329 -23.24 -10.23 3.58
N PHE A 330 -22.96 -9.31 2.66
CA PHE A 330 -22.40 -7.99 2.98
C PHE A 330 -23.37 -7.19 3.84
N THR A 331 -24.69 -7.30 3.61
CA THR A 331 -25.69 -6.65 4.47
C THR A 331 -25.68 -7.18 5.90
N ILE A 332 -25.50 -8.50 6.07
CA ILE A 332 -25.44 -9.17 7.38
C ILE A 332 -24.15 -8.79 8.10
N TRP A 333 -23.01 -8.93 7.42
CA TRP A 333 -21.70 -8.60 7.94
C TRP A 333 -21.66 -7.14 8.43
N LEU A 334 -22.20 -6.22 7.62
CA LEU A 334 -22.28 -4.81 7.97
C LEU A 334 -23.18 -4.52 9.17
N SER A 335 -24.29 -5.26 9.35
CA SER A 335 -25.12 -5.12 10.55
C SER A 335 -24.41 -5.57 11.81
N ASN A 336 -23.61 -6.64 11.74
CA ASN A 336 -22.85 -7.15 12.88
C ASN A 336 -21.73 -6.21 13.33
N LEU A 337 -21.17 -5.41 12.41
CA LEU A 337 -20.18 -4.38 12.74
C LEU A 337 -20.79 -3.14 13.40
N ARG A 338 -22.02 -2.76 13.05
CA ARG A 338 -22.70 -1.59 13.60
C ARG A 338 -22.95 -1.70 15.11
N GLU A 339 -23.07 -2.90 15.64
CA GLU A 339 -23.18 -3.13 17.08
C GLU A 339 -21.85 -2.87 17.82
N LYS A 340 -20.72 -2.78 17.10
CA LYS A 340 -19.38 -2.65 17.69
C LYS A 340 -18.79 -1.23 17.58
N ASP A 341 -19.02 -0.49 16.49
CA ASP A 341 -18.44 0.86 16.30
C ASP A 341 -19.30 1.79 15.42
N GLU A 342 -20.00 2.77 16.02
CA GLU A 342 -20.87 3.73 15.31
C GLU A 342 -20.08 4.75 14.44
N GLU A 343 -18.83 5.07 14.81
CA GLU A 343 -18.04 6.11 14.14
C GLU A 343 -17.48 5.66 12.78
N ILE A 344 -17.06 4.39 12.69
CA ILE A 344 -16.48 3.76 11.47
C ILE A 344 -17.49 3.72 10.32
N MET A 345 -18.78 3.61 10.65
CA MET A 345 -19.87 3.35 9.71
C MET A 345 -20.67 4.59 9.30
N SER A 346 -20.50 5.71 10.00
CA SER A 346 -21.28 6.93 9.76
C SER A 346 -20.98 7.63 8.42
N LYS A 347 -19.90 7.25 7.73
CA LYS A 347 -19.36 8.03 6.58
C LYS A 347 -19.39 7.36 5.21
N LYS A 348 -19.80 6.09 5.06
CA LYS A 348 -19.73 5.41 3.75
C LYS A 348 -21.05 4.76 3.32
N ARG A 349 -21.64 5.30 2.26
CA ARG A 349 -22.89 4.84 1.65
C ARG A 349 -22.57 3.85 0.53
N THR A 350 -22.47 2.55 0.84
CA THR A 350 -22.41 1.54 -0.22
C THR A 350 -23.71 1.52 -1.00
N VAL A 351 -23.58 1.69 -2.32
CA VAL A 351 -24.69 1.69 -3.27
C VAL A 351 -24.53 0.50 -4.21
N CYS A 352 -25.64 -0.14 -4.57
CA CYS A 352 -25.72 -1.10 -5.66
C CYS A 352 -26.70 -0.59 -6.72
N THR A 353 -26.59 -1.10 -7.93
CA THR A 353 -27.44 -0.78 -9.07
C THR A 353 -28.38 -1.94 -9.39
N MET A 354 -29.67 -1.65 -9.55
CA MET A 354 -30.66 -2.60 -10.02
C MET A 354 -30.86 -2.41 -11.53
N LEU A 355 -30.37 -3.35 -12.34
CA LEU A 355 -30.39 -3.25 -13.81
C LEU A 355 -31.80 -3.10 -14.38
N GLN A 356 -32.79 -3.78 -13.80
CA GLN A 356 -34.18 -3.71 -14.27
C GLN A 356 -34.79 -2.31 -14.10
N GLU A 357 -34.41 -1.60 -13.04
CA GLU A 357 -34.94 -0.28 -12.70
C GLU A 357 -34.01 0.87 -13.15
N HIS A 358 -32.79 0.55 -13.61
CA HIS A 358 -31.71 1.50 -13.89
C HIS A 358 -31.49 2.48 -12.73
N ARG A 359 -31.61 1.96 -11.49
CA ARG A 359 -31.62 2.78 -10.27
C ARG A 359 -30.67 2.23 -9.22
N GLU A 360 -30.04 3.16 -8.53
CA GLU A 360 -29.15 2.94 -7.40
C GLU A 360 -29.90 2.85 -6.07
N TYR A 361 -29.45 1.95 -5.21
CA TYR A 361 -29.99 1.74 -3.88
C TYR A 361 -28.88 1.62 -2.85
N LEU A 362 -29.13 2.20 -1.67
CA LEU A 362 -28.29 1.95 -0.50
C LEU A 362 -28.42 0.49 -0.10
N VAL A 363 -27.30 -0.25 -0.15
CA VAL A 363 -27.24 -1.68 0.13
C VAL A 363 -27.83 -1.99 1.50
N GLN A 364 -27.59 -1.11 2.49
CA GLN A 364 -28.05 -1.31 3.86
C GLN A 364 -29.57 -1.13 4.08
N LYS A 365 -30.29 -0.65 3.06
CA LYS A 365 -31.75 -0.44 3.12
C LYS A 365 -32.51 -1.37 2.17
N MET A 366 -31.83 -2.30 1.51
CA MET A 366 -32.44 -3.17 0.52
C MET A 366 -33.10 -4.39 1.17
N PRO A 367 -34.41 -4.62 0.97
CA PRO A 367 -35.07 -5.82 1.47
C PRO A 367 -34.70 -7.06 0.64
N LEU A 368 -34.67 -8.24 1.28
CA LEU A 368 -34.25 -9.51 0.67
C LEU A 368 -35.07 -9.92 -0.55
N GLN A 369 -36.37 -9.61 -0.54
CA GLN A 369 -37.25 -9.87 -1.67
C GLN A 369 -36.80 -9.06 -2.90
N LYS A 370 -36.32 -7.83 -2.68
CA LYS A 370 -35.87 -6.94 -3.75
C LYS A 370 -34.49 -7.34 -4.28
N LEU A 371 -33.62 -7.91 -3.44
CA LEU A 371 -32.37 -8.56 -3.89
C LEU A 371 -32.62 -9.91 -4.60
N GLY A 372 -33.86 -10.41 -4.62
CA GLY A 372 -34.17 -11.70 -5.24
C GLY A 372 -33.72 -12.94 -4.45
N CYS A 373 -33.37 -12.78 -3.17
CA CYS A 373 -32.94 -13.89 -2.32
C CYS A 373 -34.06 -14.87 -1.96
N ILE A 374 -35.30 -14.38 -1.95
CA ILE A 374 -36.47 -15.19 -1.61
C ILE A 374 -37.15 -15.56 -2.94
N LYS A 375 -37.08 -16.83 -3.33
CA LYS A 375 -37.82 -17.33 -4.49
C LYS A 375 -39.32 -17.14 -4.24
N SER A 376 -39.99 -16.39 -5.12
CA SER A 376 -41.44 -16.27 -5.14
C SER A 376 -42.07 -17.66 -5.16
N LYS A 377 -43.14 -17.86 -4.37
CA LYS A 377 -43.90 -19.12 -4.32
C LYS A 377 -44.64 -19.47 -5.63
N ASN A 378 -44.54 -18.65 -6.68
CA ASN A 378 -45.13 -18.92 -8.00
C ASN A 378 -44.04 -18.99 -9.10
N PRO A 379 -43.81 -20.15 -9.74
CA PRO A 379 -42.70 -20.37 -10.68
C PRO A 379 -43.07 -20.05 -12.15
N GLU A 380 -43.95 -19.09 -12.41
CA GLU A 380 -44.33 -18.70 -13.78
C GLU A 380 -44.09 -17.21 -14.01
N ARG A 381 -42.80 -16.80 -14.05
CA ARG A 381 -42.26 -15.60 -14.74
C ARG A 381 -40.78 -15.34 -14.41
N ALA A 382 -39.96 -16.38 -14.32
CA ALA A 382 -38.51 -16.23 -14.28
C ALA A 382 -37.92 -16.78 -15.59
N LEU A 383 -37.98 -15.98 -16.65
CA LEU A 383 -37.16 -16.21 -17.83
C LEU A 383 -35.96 -15.27 -17.78
N SER A 384 -34.76 -15.88 -17.84
CA SER A 384 -33.42 -15.30 -18.08
C SER A 384 -32.98 -14.20 -17.09
N THR A 385 -31.96 -14.38 -16.24
CA THR A 385 -30.63 -14.93 -16.50
C THR A 385 -30.04 -15.50 -15.21
N SER A 386 -30.03 -16.82 -15.06
CA SER A 386 -29.13 -17.49 -14.13
C SER A 386 -28.22 -18.40 -14.96
N PHE A 387 -26.99 -17.96 -15.23
CA PHE A 387 -25.93 -18.92 -15.52
C PHE A 387 -25.51 -19.55 -14.19
N THR A 388 -26.31 -20.50 -13.72
CA THR A 388 -25.85 -21.47 -12.73
C THR A 388 -24.84 -22.36 -13.44
N VAL A 389 -23.54 -22.08 -13.27
CA VAL A 389 -22.51 -23.07 -13.52
C VAL A 389 -22.67 -24.14 -12.44
N ARG A 390 -23.54 -25.13 -12.70
CA ARG A 390 -23.48 -26.40 -11.97
C ARG A 390 -22.14 -27.04 -12.34
N LYS A 391 -21.19 -27.07 -11.40
CA LYS A 391 -20.08 -28.02 -11.44
C LYS A 391 -20.67 -29.43 -11.44
N THR A 392 -20.92 -29.96 -12.64
CA THR A 392 -21.08 -31.40 -12.83
C THR A 392 -19.68 -31.93 -13.07
N TYR A 393 -19.02 -32.40 -12.02
CA TYR A 393 -17.86 -33.25 -12.22
C TYR A 393 -18.37 -34.49 -12.94
N SER A 394 -17.91 -34.68 -14.17
CA SER A 394 -18.18 -35.91 -14.92
C SER A 394 -17.78 -37.10 -14.05
N PRO A 395 -18.57 -38.19 -13.98
CA PRO A 395 -18.18 -39.39 -13.24
C PRO A 395 -16.84 -39.96 -13.71
N ILE A 396 -16.40 -39.60 -14.92
CA ILE A 396 -15.07 -39.89 -15.47
C ILE A 396 -13.95 -39.17 -14.68
N PHE A 397 -14.17 -37.92 -14.24
CA PHE A 397 -13.19 -37.13 -13.50
C PHE A 397 -12.97 -37.68 -12.08
N ILE A 398 -14.05 -38.13 -11.42
CA ILE A 398 -13.97 -38.80 -10.12
C ILE A 398 -13.23 -40.14 -10.25
N LEU A 399 -13.45 -40.89 -11.34
CA LEU A 399 -12.71 -42.12 -11.63
C LEU A 399 -11.21 -41.87 -11.85
N ILE A 400 -10.84 -40.80 -12.56
CA ILE A 400 -9.44 -40.43 -12.81
C ILE A 400 -8.73 -40.04 -11.51
N VAL A 401 -9.39 -39.25 -10.65
CA VAL A 401 -8.83 -38.86 -9.35
C VAL A 401 -8.65 -40.09 -8.44
N LEU A 402 -9.62 -41.00 -8.41
CA LEU A 402 -9.49 -42.25 -7.63
C LEU A 402 -8.41 -43.19 -8.18
N LEU A 403 -8.24 -43.27 -9.51
CA LEU A 403 -7.16 -44.05 -10.13
C LEU A 403 -5.77 -43.44 -9.87
N LEU A 404 -5.66 -42.10 -9.86
CA LEU A 404 -4.41 -41.42 -9.50
C LEU A 404 -4.07 -41.65 -8.03
N ILE A 405 -5.02 -41.52 -7.11
CA ILE A 405 -4.82 -41.82 -5.68
C ILE A 405 -4.41 -43.28 -5.47
N TRP A 406 -4.99 -44.21 -6.23
CA TRP A 406 -4.60 -45.62 -6.16
C TRP A 406 -3.20 -45.89 -6.72
N SER A 407 -2.74 -45.13 -7.73
CA SER A 407 -1.38 -45.26 -8.29
C SER A 407 -0.27 -44.74 -7.37
N PHE A 408 -0.60 -43.79 -6.48
CA PHE A 408 0.34 -43.25 -5.47
C PHE A 408 0.36 -44.05 -4.16
N SER A 409 -0.56 -45.01 -3.98
CA SER A 409 -0.66 -45.87 -2.79
C SER A 409 -0.04 -47.26 -2.98
N LYS A 410 0.81 -47.45 -3.99
CA LYS A 410 1.53 -48.70 -4.24
C LYS A 410 3.03 -48.51 -4.33
#